data_AF-A0A6M3IN91-F1
#
_entry.id   AF-A0A6M3IN91-F1
#
_cell.length_a   1.000
_cell.length_b   1.000
_cell.length_c   1.000
_cell.angle_alpha   90.00
_cell.angle_beta   90.00
_cell.angle_gamma   90.00
#
_symmetry.space_group_name_H-M   'P 1'
#
loop_
_entity.id
_entity.type
_entity.pdbx_description
1 polymer ?
#
loop_
_entity_poly.entity_id
_entity_poly.type
_entity_poly.pdbx_seq_one_letter_code
_entity_poly.pdbx_strand_id
1 'polypeptide(L)'
;MKATDSRKSDFTGTFSVILKLESMSIIIDGACILDFYFIEDIMSFCMTGKIEFIDKHGIVEYGPLTGNEQIVLSYGEKEDRQLVFDIVRIGRIIQSNPSDPTSESVLTIHFADTSLEYFTRRKYSRSWSNTSISDITKHILKYWISDPKIGQWEDNNTKIDLTMPYWTPIEVMMWLSKRGRGAKSGIPGFVYFNNTQDNMRANWTSLDYLFGIYPKVEEDPYIFEGENVYYRNKILDWWISGIDKFSFKGIKGGHRFGYDFNTKTLLNQVYGYSTSVEKSMLMGRFSLYTDITDYRSNFIIEGESTTESLDNIFHSGWLKRYNMQQALNIIVRGYEDRYAGMQIGIEWTSSDRRQMFNKTLKGKWLIKSITHSFNARNNIPYRQRLVLLKNAYNDIDHKTLVKATRKNI
;
A
#
# COMPACT_ATOMS: atom_id res chain seq x y z
N MET A 1 -35.69 36.67 -9.54
CA MET A 1 -35.55 35.93 -8.28
C MET A 1 -34.44 34.91 -8.43
N LYS A 2 -33.25 35.22 -7.90
CA LYS A 2 -32.14 34.27 -7.78
C LYS A 2 -32.36 33.52 -6.47
N ALA A 3 -32.50 32.20 -6.54
CA ALA A 3 -32.53 31.35 -5.36
C ALA A 3 -31.15 31.41 -4.69
N THR A 4 -31.11 32.07 -3.54
CA THR A 4 -29.99 32.03 -2.60
C THR A 4 -29.85 30.60 -2.09
N ASP A 5 -28.75 29.98 -2.48
CA ASP A 5 -28.29 28.68 -1.99
C ASP A 5 -28.25 28.69 -0.46
N SER A 6 -29.12 27.88 0.12
CA SER A 6 -29.20 27.63 1.55
C SER A 6 -27.88 27.02 2.01
N ARG A 7 -27.22 27.71 2.95
CA ARG A 7 -26.04 27.25 3.70
C ARG A 7 -26.18 25.78 4.08
N LYS A 8 -25.47 24.90 3.37
CA LYS A 8 -25.12 23.57 3.87
C LYS A 8 -24.35 23.81 5.16
N SER A 9 -24.93 23.42 6.29
CA SER A 9 -24.23 23.40 7.57
C SER A 9 -22.95 22.58 7.41
N ASP A 10 -21.82 23.22 7.70
CA ASP A 10 -20.50 22.63 7.65
C ASP A 10 -20.46 21.37 8.53
N PHE A 11 -20.51 20.19 7.90
CA PHE A 11 -20.37 18.90 8.54
C PHE A 11 -18.96 18.82 9.17
N THR A 12 -18.88 18.90 10.49
CA THR A 12 -17.66 18.61 11.26
C THR A 12 -17.49 17.10 11.31
N GLY A 13 -16.57 16.54 10.52
CA GLY A 13 -16.36 15.11 10.33
C GLY A 13 -16.31 14.29 11.63
N THR A 14 -17.42 13.65 11.96
CA THR A 14 -17.56 12.74 13.09
C THR A 14 -17.16 11.34 12.68
N PHE A 15 -16.07 10.85 13.25
CA PHE A 15 -15.78 9.42 13.30
C PHE A 15 -16.27 8.87 14.64
N SER A 16 -16.63 7.58 14.69
CA SER A 16 -16.94 6.88 15.93
C SER A 16 -16.11 5.60 16.03
N VAL A 17 -15.69 5.28 17.25
CA VAL A 17 -14.92 4.07 17.54
C VAL A 17 -15.64 3.27 18.59
N ILE A 18 -15.88 2.00 18.30
CA ILE A 18 -16.51 1.06 19.22
C ILE A 18 -15.51 -0.07 19.47
N LEU A 19 -15.19 -0.30 20.74
CA LEU A 19 -14.47 -1.49 21.19
C LEU A 19 -15.50 -2.59 21.48
N LYS A 20 -15.52 -3.61 20.63
CA LYS A 20 -16.40 -4.76 20.78
C LYS A 20 -15.66 -5.85 21.56
N LEU A 21 -16.08 -6.06 22.80
CA LEU A 21 -15.65 -7.15 23.66
C LEU A 21 -16.59 -8.35 23.47
N GLU A 22 -16.23 -9.50 24.04
CA GLU A 22 -17.04 -10.72 23.96
C GLU A 22 -18.46 -10.54 24.55
N SER A 23 -18.57 -9.83 25.68
CA SER A 23 -19.83 -9.66 26.42
C SER A 23 -20.50 -8.30 26.24
N MET A 24 -19.79 -7.28 25.75
CA MET A 24 -20.30 -5.91 25.63
C MET A 24 -19.60 -5.09 24.54
N SER A 25 -20.20 -3.98 24.14
CA SER A 25 -19.59 -3.01 23.22
C SER A 25 -19.45 -1.67 23.94
N ILE A 26 -18.26 -1.08 23.89
CA ILE A 26 -17.92 0.19 24.55
C ILE A 26 -17.67 1.23 23.47
N ILE A 27 -18.41 2.33 23.50
CA ILE A 27 -18.16 3.48 22.61
C ILE A 27 -17.02 4.29 23.21
N ILE A 28 -15.94 4.47 22.46
CA ILE A 28 -14.82 5.32 22.87
C ILE A 28 -15.14 6.75 22.44
N ASP A 29 -15.33 7.63 23.42
CA ASP A 29 -15.52 9.06 23.16
C ASP A 29 -14.31 9.66 22.44
N GLY A 30 -14.56 10.37 21.33
CA GLY A 30 -13.53 11.03 20.53
C GLY A 30 -12.64 11.96 21.35
N ALA A 31 -13.15 12.60 22.41
CA ALA A 31 -12.34 13.43 23.30
C ALA A 31 -11.28 12.65 24.11
N CYS A 32 -11.52 11.35 24.30
CA CYS A 32 -10.61 10.44 25.01
C CYS A 32 -9.55 9.83 24.08
N ILE A 33 -9.73 9.91 22.76
CA ILE A 33 -8.78 9.40 21.77
C ILE A 33 -7.60 10.36 21.67
N LEU A 34 -6.42 9.87 22.03
CA LEU A 34 -5.16 10.61 21.96
C LEU A 34 -4.51 10.47 20.59
N ASP A 35 -4.50 9.25 20.06
CA ASP A 35 -3.98 8.93 18.73
C ASP A 35 -4.77 7.76 18.15
N PHE A 36 -5.23 7.88 16.91
CA PHE A 36 -5.87 6.77 16.21
C PHE A 36 -5.53 6.81 14.74
N TYR A 37 -4.87 5.78 14.26
CA TYR A 37 -4.58 5.65 12.85
C TYR A 37 -4.57 4.21 12.36
N PHE A 38 -4.80 4.05 11.06
CA PHE A 38 -4.52 2.80 10.34
C PHE A 38 -3.88 3.08 8.99
N ILE A 39 -3.21 2.08 8.45
CA ILE A 39 -2.41 2.18 7.24
C ILE A 39 -2.90 1.16 6.21
N GLU A 40 -3.24 1.65 5.03
CA GLU A 40 -3.36 0.87 3.80
C GLU A 40 -2.04 0.97 3.02
N ASP A 41 -1.54 -0.13 2.46
CA ASP A 41 -0.30 -0.14 1.67
C ASP A 41 -0.36 -1.22 0.60
N ILE A 42 -0.13 -0.87 -0.68
CA ILE A 42 -0.08 -1.84 -1.78
C ILE A 42 1.04 -2.88 -1.62
N MET A 43 2.01 -2.64 -0.74
CA MET A 43 3.11 -3.57 -0.43
C MET A 43 2.87 -4.36 0.86
N SER A 44 1.74 -4.18 1.54
CA SER A 44 1.36 -4.91 2.75
C SER A 44 0.16 -5.80 2.49
N PHE A 45 0.20 -7.03 3.02
CA PHE A 45 -0.91 -7.97 2.91
C PHE A 45 -2.14 -7.49 3.68
N CYS A 46 -1.90 -6.90 4.84
CA CYS A 46 -2.95 -6.50 5.76
C CYS A 46 -2.85 -5.01 6.10
N MET A 47 -4.00 -4.40 6.36
CA MET A 47 -4.07 -3.12 7.03
C MET A 47 -3.71 -3.29 8.50
N THR A 48 -2.99 -2.33 9.05
CA THR A 48 -2.57 -2.33 10.46
C THR A 48 -2.73 -0.94 11.05
N GLY A 49 -2.93 -0.84 12.35
CA GLY A 49 -3.12 0.43 13.01
C GLY A 49 -2.88 0.39 14.51
N LYS A 50 -3.09 1.55 15.12
CA LYS A 50 -2.93 1.77 16.55
C LYS A 50 -3.99 2.76 17.02
N ILE A 51 -4.57 2.49 18.19
CA ILE A 51 -5.37 3.46 18.95
C ILE A 51 -4.76 3.62 20.35
N GLU A 52 -4.64 4.86 20.79
CA GLU A 52 -4.23 5.26 22.14
C GLU A 52 -5.32 6.16 22.71
N PHE A 53 -5.89 5.79 23.85
CA PHE A 53 -7.01 6.53 24.45
C PHE A 53 -7.01 6.45 25.97
N ILE A 54 -7.71 7.39 26.59
CA ILE A 54 -7.93 7.45 28.04
C ILE A 54 -9.04 6.46 28.43
N ASP A 55 -8.72 5.51 29.30
CA ASP A 55 -9.64 4.49 29.78
C ASP A 55 -10.53 5.02 30.91
N LYS A 56 -11.68 5.62 30.54
CA LYS A 56 -12.69 6.09 31.49
C LYS A 56 -13.63 4.99 31.98
N HIS A 57 -13.64 3.84 31.32
CA HIS A 57 -14.57 2.75 31.60
C HIS A 57 -13.94 1.63 32.43
N GLY A 58 -12.67 1.75 32.81
CA GLY A 58 -11.94 0.72 33.53
C GLY A 58 -11.82 -0.56 32.72
N ILE A 59 -11.65 -0.46 31.39
CA ILE A 59 -11.49 -1.61 30.48
C ILE A 59 -10.33 -2.47 30.93
N VAL A 60 -9.23 -1.86 31.39
CA VAL A 60 -8.05 -2.58 31.89
C VAL A 60 -8.37 -3.40 33.15
N GLU A 61 -9.25 -2.90 34.01
CA GLU A 61 -9.55 -3.52 35.31
C GLU A 61 -10.70 -4.54 35.24
N TYR A 62 -11.71 -4.26 34.41
CA TYR A 62 -12.97 -5.00 34.40
C TYR A 62 -13.26 -5.71 33.07
N GLY A 63 -12.52 -5.39 32.01
CA GLY A 63 -12.70 -6.01 30.70
C GLY A 63 -11.85 -7.28 30.55
N PRO A 64 -12.44 -8.48 30.41
CA PRO A 64 -11.68 -9.65 30.01
C PRO A 64 -11.23 -9.45 28.56
N LEU A 65 -9.93 -9.25 28.34
CA LEU A 65 -9.32 -9.27 27.01
C LEU A 65 -8.94 -10.73 26.68
N THR A 66 -9.83 -11.43 25.99
CA THR A 66 -9.73 -12.84 25.62
C THR A 66 -9.05 -13.06 24.27
N GLY A 67 -8.76 -11.99 23.53
CA GLY A 67 -8.10 -12.04 22.22
C GLY A 67 -9.06 -12.15 21.03
N ASN A 68 -10.37 -12.08 21.29
CA ASN A 68 -11.43 -12.05 20.28
C ASN A 68 -12.06 -10.65 20.13
N GLU A 69 -11.45 -9.64 20.74
CA GLU A 69 -11.95 -8.28 20.70
C GLU A 69 -11.74 -7.63 19.33
N GLN A 70 -12.67 -6.77 18.97
CA GLN A 70 -12.64 -6.05 17.70
C GLN A 70 -12.77 -4.55 17.91
N ILE A 71 -12.15 -3.78 17.02
CA ILE A 71 -12.37 -2.35 16.89
C ILE A 71 -13.26 -2.13 15.67
N VAL A 72 -14.40 -1.48 15.90
CA VAL A 72 -15.30 -1.03 14.83
C VAL A 72 -15.15 0.48 14.67
N LEU A 73 -14.68 0.90 13.50
CA LEU A 73 -14.53 2.30 13.13
C LEU A 73 -15.63 2.68 12.14
N SER A 74 -16.37 3.75 12.43
CA SER A 74 -17.28 4.37 11.46
C SER A 74 -16.80 5.78 11.11
N TYR A 75 -16.64 6.10 9.82
CA TYR A 75 -16.15 7.40 9.35
C TYR A 75 -16.60 7.68 7.90
N GLY A 76 -16.68 8.97 7.54
CA GLY A 76 -16.95 9.42 6.18
C GLY A 76 -17.68 10.75 6.16
N GLU A 77 -17.56 11.51 5.07
CA GLU A 77 -18.29 12.78 4.90
C GLU A 77 -19.49 12.63 3.95
N LYS A 78 -19.35 11.82 2.91
CA LYS A 78 -20.37 11.53 1.91
C LYS A 78 -21.13 10.25 2.24
N GLU A 79 -20.41 9.22 2.67
CA GLU A 79 -20.96 7.90 2.99
C GLU A 79 -20.33 7.38 4.28
N ASP A 80 -21.15 6.92 5.24
CA ASP A 80 -20.67 6.30 6.47
C ASP A 80 -20.01 4.95 6.13
N ARG A 81 -18.67 4.92 6.16
CA ARG A 81 -17.90 3.67 6.02
C ARG A 81 -17.68 3.05 7.38
N GLN A 82 -17.90 1.74 7.45
CA GLN A 82 -17.65 0.95 8.64
C GLN A 82 -16.54 -0.07 8.37
N LEU A 83 -15.50 -0.04 9.19
CA LEU A 83 -14.40 -1.00 9.17
C LEU A 83 -14.34 -1.75 10.48
N VAL A 84 -13.99 -3.04 10.39
CA VAL A 84 -13.79 -3.91 11.54
C VAL A 84 -12.35 -4.40 11.53
N PHE A 85 -11.69 -4.30 12.68
CA PHE A 85 -10.32 -4.73 12.89
C PHE A 85 -10.24 -5.68 14.08
N ASP A 86 -9.39 -6.69 14.00
CA ASP A 86 -9.09 -7.56 15.13
C ASP A 86 -7.96 -6.98 15.97
N ILE A 87 -8.06 -7.09 17.29
CA ILE A 87 -7.01 -6.66 18.21
C ILE A 87 -5.90 -7.70 18.21
N VAL A 88 -4.70 -7.29 17.79
CA VAL A 88 -3.54 -8.17 17.67
C VAL A 88 -2.69 -8.14 18.94
N ARG A 89 -2.58 -6.96 19.56
CA ARG A 89 -1.72 -6.76 20.72
C ARG A 89 -2.19 -5.58 21.56
N ILE A 90 -2.23 -5.79 22.86
CA ILE A 90 -2.28 -4.70 23.84
C ILE A 90 -0.85 -4.18 24.03
N GLY A 91 -0.68 -2.89 23.79
CA GLY A 91 0.58 -2.19 23.90
C GLY A 91 0.87 -1.75 25.33
N ARG A 92 1.27 -0.48 25.48
CA ARG A 92 1.55 0.12 26.78
C ARG A 92 0.23 0.41 27.52
N ILE A 93 0.20 0.05 28.80
CA ILE A 93 -0.82 0.46 29.76
C ILE A 93 -0.13 1.41 30.75
N ILE A 94 -0.55 2.66 30.79
CA ILE A 94 -0.16 3.59 31.85
C ILE A 94 -1.34 3.62 32.82
N GLN A 95 -1.12 3.16 34.04
CA GLN A 95 -2.13 3.27 35.09
C GLN A 95 -2.03 4.65 35.75
N SER A 96 -3.17 5.21 36.14
CA SER A 96 -3.22 6.38 37.00
C SER A 96 -2.39 6.14 38.27
N ASN A 97 -1.50 7.07 38.58
CA ASN A 97 -0.83 7.14 39.87
C ASN A 97 -1.85 7.49 40.96
N PRO A 98 -2.05 6.63 41.98
CA PRO A 98 -2.99 6.91 43.07
C PRO A 98 -2.68 8.22 43.82
N SER A 99 -1.41 8.65 43.78
CA SER A 99 -0.95 9.88 44.42
C SER A 99 -1.27 11.14 43.61
N ASP A 100 -1.63 11.00 42.34
CA ASP A 100 -1.94 12.10 41.44
C ASP A 100 -3.35 11.90 40.85
N PRO A 101 -4.38 12.55 41.41
CA PRO A 101 -5.76 12.40 40.93
C PRO A 101 -5.96 12.94 39.51
N THR A 102 -4.98 13.64 38.93
CA THR A 102 -5.02 14.09 37.53
C THR A 102 -4.41 13.09 36.57
N SER A 103 -3.75 12.05 37.08
CA SER A 103 -3.19 11.01 36.23
C SER A 103 -4.31 10.13 35.67
N GLU A 104 -4.39 10.06 34.35
CA GLU A 104 -5.38 9.27 33.64
C GLU A 104 -4.78 7.94 33.19
N SER A 105 -5.57 6.86 33.25
CA SER A 105 -5.16 5.58 32.70
C SER A 105 -5.20 5.63 31.18
N VAL A 106 -4.08 5.34 30.52
CA VAL A 106 -3.95 5.36 29.05
C VAL A 106 -3.71 3.96 28.53
N LEU A 107 -4.53 3.54 27.57
CA LEU A 107 -4.45 2.24 26.92
C LEU A 107 -4.02 2.40 25.47
N THR A 108 -2.97 1.66 25.07
CA THR A 108 -2.57 1.52 23.66
C THR A 108 -2.98 0.16 23.12
N ILE A 109 -3.69 0.12 22.00
CA ILE A 109 -4.11 -1.10 21.31
C ILE A 109 -3.56 -1.09 19.89
N HIS A 110 -2.93 -2.20 19.48
CA HIS A 110 -2.55 -2.47 18.11
C HIS A 110 -3.54 -3.45 17.48
N PHE A 111 -3.99 -3.11 16.29
CA PHE A 111 -4.99 -3.87 15.57
C PHE A 111 -4.59 -4.07 14.11
N ALA A 112 -5.20 -5.05 13.47
CA ALA A 112 -5.02 -5.33 12.06
C ALA A 112 -6.36 -5.71 11.42
N ASP A 113 -6.39 -5.78 10.10
CA ASP A 113 -7.57 -6.34 9.44
C ASP A 113 -7.85 -7.78 9.88
N THR A 114 -9.11 -8.15 9.75
CA THR A 114 -9.61 -9.47 10.17
C THR A 114 -9.04 -10.63 9.37
N SER A 115 -8.30 -10.35 8.29
CA SER A 115 -7.66 -11.38 7.47
C SER A 115 -6.28 -11.79 7.98
N LEU A 116 -5.64 -11.00 8.85
CA LEU A 116 -4.26 -11.22 9.30
C LEU A 116 -4.06 -12.61 9.93
N GLU A 117 -4.98 -13.07 10.77
CA GLU A 117 -4.88 -14.37 11.43
C GLU A 117 -4.89 -15.51 10.39
N TYR A 118 -5.77 -15.42 9.39
CA TYR A 118 -5.86 -16.40 8.31
C TYR A 118 -4.59 -16.42 7.46
N PHE A 119 -3.95 -15.28 7.27
CA PHE A 119 -2.70 -15.18 6.53
C PHE A 119 -1.49 -15.74 7.26
N THR A 120 -1.45 -15.65 8.59
CA THR A 120 -0.19 -15.81 9.35
C THR A 120 -0.19 -17.01 10.30
N ARG A 121 -1.33 -17.42 10.87
CA ARG A 121 -1.35 -18.48 11.89
C ARG A 121 -1.54 -19.88 11.32
N ARG A 122 -2.39 -20.01 10.30
CA ARG A 122 -2.73 -21.31 9.71
C ARG A 122 -1.70 -21.72 8.69
N LYS A 123 -1.22 -22.96 8.79
CA LYS A 123 -0.27 -23.57 7.85
C LYS A 123 -0.94 -24.70 7.09
N TYR A 124 -0.59 -24.82 5.83
CA TYR A 124 -1.21 -25.76 4.91
C TYR A 124 -0.13 -26.53 4.17
N SER A 125 -0.45 -27.76 3.78
CA SER A 125 0.35 -28.54 2.84
C SER A 125 -0.52 -28.88 1.65
N ARG A 126 -0.09 -28.47 0.46
CA ARG A 126 -0.84 -28.70 -0.78
C ARG A 126 0.08 -28.69 -1.98
N SER A 127 -0.27 -29.45 -3.00
CA SER A 127 0.36 -29.36 -4.31
C SER A 127 -0.63 -28.87 -5.37
N TRP A 128 -0.08 -28.18 -6.36
CA TRP A 128 -0.74 -27.81 -7.60
C TRP A 128 0.14 -28.22 -8.76
N SER A 129 -0.47 -28.71 -9.84
CA SER A 129 0.24 -29.11 -11.04
C SER A 129 -0.29 -28.36 -12.25
N ASN A 130 0.60 -27.80 -13.06
CA ASN A 130 0.30 -27.03 -14.26
C ASN A 130 -0.84 -26.01 -14.07
N THR A 131 -0.88 -25.38 -12.91
CA THR A 131 -1.97 -24.47 -12.51
C THR A 131 -1.49 -23.03 -12.62
N SER A 132 -2.34 -22.12 -13.10
CA SER A 132 -1.97 -20.70 -13.18
C SER A 132 -1.79 -20.12 -11.79
N ILE A 133 -0.84 -19.19 -11.63
CA ILE A 133 -0.62 -18.51 -10.36
C ILE A 133 -1.89 -17.80 -9.87
N SER A 134 -2.68 -17.22 -10.77
CA SER A 134 -3.95 -16.57 -10.41
C SER A 134 -4.97 -17.57 -9.87
N ASP A 135 -5.07 -18.77 -10.44
CA ASP A 135 -5.99 -19.80 -9.94
C ASP A 135 -5.55 -20.34 -8.59
N ILE A 136 -4.23 -20.51 -8.38
CA ILE A 136 -3.68 -20.87 -7.07
C ILE A 136 -4.03 -19.78 -6.03
N THR A 137 -3.83 -18.49 -6.36
CA THR A 137 -4.17 -17.39 -5.46
C THR A 137 -5.67 -17.31 -5.19
N LYS A 138 -6.54 -17.46 -6.19
CA LYS A 138 -8.01 -17.52 -6.00
C LYS A 138 -8.38 -18.67 -5.08
N HIS A 139 -7.76 -19.84 -5.26
CA HIS A 139 -7.98 -20.99 -4.41
C HIS A 139 -7.57 -20.69 -2.95
N ILE A 140 -6.40 -20.08 -2.73
CA ILE A 140 -5.96 -19.67 -1.39
C ILE A 140 -6.96 -18.70 -0.76
N LEU A 141 -7.35 -17.65 -1.48
CA LEU A 141 -8.28 -16.64 -0.97
C LEU A 141 -9.66 -17.21 -0.66
N LYS A 142 -10.18 -18.12 -1.49
CA LYS A 142 -11.51 -18.71 -1.31
C LYS A 142 -11.58 -19.70 -0.16
N TYR A 143 -10.55 -20.54 -0.01
CA TYR A 143 -10.61 -21.69 0.90
C TYR A 143 -9.83 -21.50 2.20
N TRP A 144 -8.84 -20.61 2.22
CA TRP A 144 -7.95 -20.42 3.38
C TRP A 144 -8.12 -19.05 4.03
N ILE A 145 -8.45 -18.04 3.22
CA ILE A 145 -8.86 -16.73 3.71
C ILE A 145 -10.39 -16.73 3.77
N SER A 146 -10.99 -15.99 4.70
CA SER A 146 -12.45 -16.02 4.96
C SER A 146 -13.29 -15.35 3.85
N ASP A 147 -13.20 -15.87 2.63
CA ASP A 147 -13.86 -15.41 1.40
C ASP A 147 -13.87 -13.87 1.25
N PRO A 148 -12.68 -13.25 1.10
CA PRO A 148 -12.60 -11.80 1.04
C PRO A 148 -13.26 -11.28 -0.23
N LYS A 149 -13.91 -10.11 -0.14
CA LYS A 149 -14.43 -9.42 -1.33
C LYS A 149 -13.28 -9.12 -2.28
N ILE A 150 -13.35 -9.66 -3.49
CA ILE A 150 -12.32 -9.46 -4.51
C ILE A 150 -12.49 -8.06 -5.11
N GLY A 151 -11.41 -7.27 -5.08
CA GLY A 151 -11.31 -5.95 -5.70
C GLY A 151 -10.62 -6.00 -7.06
N GLN A 152 -9.55 -5.24 -7.20
CA GLN A 152 -8.72 -5.22 -8.40
C GLN A 152 -8.05 -6.57 -8.59
N TRP A 153 -8.31 -7.21 -9.73
CA TRP A 153 -7.79 -8.52 -10.05
C TRP A 153 -7.14 -8.52 -11.43
N GLU A 154 -5.88 -8.94 -11.50
CA GLU A 154 -5.18 -9.21 -12.74
C GLU A 154 -4.93 -10.72 -12.87
N ASP A 155 -5.38 -11.31 -13.99
CA ASP A 155 -5.05 -12.68 -14.31
C ASP A 155 -3.58 -12.82 -14.74
N ASN A 156 -3.07 -14.05 -14.58
CA ASN A 156 -1.67 -14.38 -14.72
C ASN A 156 -1.51 -15.53 -15.71
N ASN A 157 -0.55 -15.42 -16.62
CA ASN A 157 -0.31 -16.43 -17.66
C ASN A 157 0.71 -17.51 -17.25
N THR A 158 1.41 -17.32 -16.14
CA THR A 158 2.42 -18.25 -15.63
C THR A 158 1.75 -19.44 -14.96
N LYS A 159 1.99 -20.63 -15.53
CA LYS A 159 1.60 -21.91 -14.93
C LYS A 159 2.79 -22.54 -14.24
N ILE A 160 2.55 -23.16 -13.09
CA ILE A 160 3.61 -23.77 -12.29
C ILE A 160 3.16 -25.12 -11.72
N ASP A 161 4.16 -25.95 -11.45
CA ASP A 161 4.06 -27.07 -10.52
C ASP A 161 4.61 -26.59 -9.18
N LEU A 162 3.74 -26.54 -8.16
CA LEU A 162 4.09 -26.07 -6.82
C LEU A 162 3.72 -27.14 -5.81
N THR A 163 4.72 -27.60 -5.06
CA THR A 163 4.52 -28.37 -3.83
C THR A 163 4.81 -27.44 -2.66
N MET A 164 3.79 -27.12 -1.87
CA MET A 164 3.86 -26.20 -0.74
C MET A 164 4.06 -26.98 0.57
N PRO A 165 5.24 -26.90 1.22
CA PRO A 165 5.53 -27.66 2.42
C PRO A 165 5.17 -26.89 3.70
N TYR A 166 3.98 -27.14 4.25
CA TYR A 166 3.54 -26.58 5.54
C TYR A 166 3.75 -25.06 5.68
N TRP A 167 3.38 -24.31 4.63
CA TRP A 167 3.50 -22.85 4.58
C TRP A 167 2.18 -22.18 4.97
N THR A 168 2.32 -20.95 5.46
CA THR A 168 1.21 -20.01 5.65
C THR A 168 0.74 -19.43 4.30
N PRO A 169 -0.52 -18.98 4.18
CA PRO A 169 -1.00 -18.31 2.98
C PRO A 169 -0.15 -17.11 2.56
N ILE A 170 0.35 -16.31 3.51
CA ILE A 170 1.21 -15.16 3.18
C ILE A 170 2.54 -15.59 2.55
N GLU A 171 3.19 -16.63 3.08
CA GLU A 171 4.47 -17.14 2.55
C GLU A 171 4.32 -17.61 1.10
N VAL A 172 3.29 -18.43 0.82
CA VAL A 172 3.05 -18.93 -0.55
C VAL A 172 2.65 -17.80 -1.49
N MET A 173 1.80 -16.86 -1.07
CA MET A 173 1.40 -15.74 -1.93
C MET A 173 2.55 -14.79 -2.21
N MET A 174 3.42 -14.53 -1.23
CA MET A 174 4.66 -13.78 -1.44
C MET A 174 5.58 -14.51 -2.43
N TRP A 175 5.71 -15.83 -2.32
CA TRP A 175 6.50 -16.65 -3.23
C TRP A 175 5.95 -16.61 -4.66
N LEU A 176 4.63 -16.74 -4.82
CA LEU A 176 3.92 -16.66 -6.09
C LEU A 176 4.04 -15.28 -6.74
N SER A 177 3.94 -14.21 -5.94
CA SER A 177 3.98 -12.81 -6.42
C SER A 177 5.29 -12.45 -7.12
N LYS A 178 6.39 -13.14 -6.78
CA LYS A 178 7.70 -12.96 -7.41
C LYS A 178 7.79 -13.63 -8.78
N ARG A 179 7.03 -14.70 -9.01
CA ARG A 179 7.12 -15.55 -10.21
C ARG A 179 6.04 -15.24 -11.24
N GLY A 180 4.98 -14.56 -10.83
CA GLY A 180 3.87 -14.23 -11.71
C GLY A 180 4.15 -13.14 -12.73
N ARG A 181 3.64 -13.32 -13.96
CA ARG A 181 3.54 -12.30 -15.02
C ARG A 181 2.09 -11.95 -15.32
N GLY A 182 1.81 -10.66 -15.51
CA GLY A 182 0.47 -10.21 -15.88
C GLY A 182 0.07 -10.78 -17.23
N ALA A 183 -1.15 -11.31 -17.36
CA ALA A 183 -1.60 -11.95 -18.60
C ALA A 183 -1.64 -10.96 -19.78
N LYS A 184 -1.93 -9.68 -19.51
CA LYS A 184 -1.99 -8.60 -20.51
C LYS A 184 -0.65 -7.88 -20.67
N SER A 185 0.00 -7.50 -19.56
CA SER A 185 1.24 -6.73 -19.57
C SER A 185 2.47 -7.57 -19.94
N GLY A 186 2.44 -8.87 -19.60
CA GLY A 186 3.61 -9.76 -19.64
C GLY A 186 4.68 -9.40 -18.61
N ILE A 187 4.41 -8.43 -17.72
CA ILE A 187 5.39 -7.87 -16.79
C ILE A 187 5.18 -8.49 -15.40
N PRO A 188 6.25 -8.87 -14.68
CA PRO A 188 6.15 -9.39 -13.33
C PRO A 188 5.99 -8.28 -12.29
N GLY A 189 5.91 -8.64 -11.01
CA GLY A 189 5.76 -7.65 -9.93
C GLY A 189 4.37 -7.59 -9.34
N PHE A 190 3.73 -8.75 -9.17
CA PHE A 190 2.48 -8.85 -8.42
C PHE A 190 2.65 -8.39 -6.98
N VAL A 191 1.59 -7.78 -6.49
CA VAL A 191 1.36 -7.42 -5.10
C VAL A 191 -0.02 -7.89 -4.68
N TYR A 192 -0.11 -8.28 -3.41
CA TYR A 192 -1.38 -8.50 -2.73
C TYR A 192 -1.54 -7.44 -1.66
N PHE A 193 -2.72 -6.85 -1.57
CA PHE A 193 -3.04 -5.88 -0.53
C PHE A 193 -4.54 -5.76 -0.31
N ASN A 194 -4.90 -5.40 0.91
CA ASN A 194 -6.24 -4.95 1.26
C ASN A 194 -6.31 -3.42 1.25
N ASN A 195 -7.45 -2.87 0.81
CA ASN A 195 -7.72 -1.44 0.86
C ASN A 195 -9.16 -1.17 1.33
N THR A 196 -9.48 0.08 1.69
CA THR A 196 -10.79 0.40 2.28
C THR A 196 -11.93 0.52 1.28
N GLN A 197 -11.68 0.32 -0.01
CA GLN A 197 -12.72 0.35 -1.02
C GLN A 197 -13.78 -0.73 -0.73
N ASP A 198 -15.05 -0.34 -0.65
CA ASP A 198 -16.21 -1.22 -0.42
C ASP A 198 -16.11 -2.14 0.81
N ASN A 199 -15.60 -1.60 1.92
CA ASN A 199 -15.42 -2.27 3.21
C ASN A 199 -14.47 -3.47 3.11
N MET A 200 -13.20 -3.19 2.77
CA MET A 200 -12.08 -4.15 2.72
C MET A 200 -12.11 -5.07 1.49
N ARG A 201 -11.43 -4.64 0.43
CA ARG A 201 -11.24 -5.45 -0.78
C ARG A 201 -9.85 -6.05 -0.85
N ALA A 202 -9.80 -7.33 -1.18
CA ALA A 202 -8.57 -8.05 -1.51
C ALA A 202 -8.20 -7.81 -2.97
N ASN A 203 -6.99 -7.28 -3.19
CA ASN A 203 -6.48 -6.94 -4.51
C ASN A 203 -5.29 -7.84 -4.85
N TRP A 204 -5.23 -8.31 -6.09
CA TRP A 204 -4.11 -9.08 -6.64
C TRP A 204 -3.78 -8.56 -8.02
N THR A 205 -2.68 -7.83 -8.14
CA THR A 205 -2.36 -7.09 -9.36
C THR A 205 -0.87 -6.82 -9.47
N SER A 206 -0.35 -6.71 -10.69
CA SER A 206 1.01 -6.23 -10.93
C SER A 206 1.12 -4.73 -10.70
N LEU A 207 2.31 -4.28 -10.30
CA LEU A 207 2.60 -2.85 -10.27
C LEU A 207 2.37 -2.20 -11.64
N ASP A 208 2.71 -2.91 -12.72
CA ASP A 208 2.49 -2.42 -14.09
C ASP A 208 1.01 -2.10 -14.36
N TYR A 209 0.11 -2.99 -13.92
CA TYR A 209 -1.33 -2.79 -14.03
C TYR A 209 -1.83 -1.60 -13.20
N LEU A 210 -1.29 -1.42 -11.99
CA LEU A 210 -1.54 -0.24 -11.14
C LEU A 210 -0.97 1.06 -11.72
N PHE A 211 0.15 1.00 -12.44
CA PHE A 211 0.73 2.15 -13.12
C PHE A 211 0.04 2.45 -14.44
N GLY A 212 -0.68 1.48 -15.02
CA GLY A 212 -1.24 1.48 -16.36
C GLY A 212 -2.74 1.78 -16.42
N ILE A 213 -3.49 0.80 -16.96
CA ILE A 213 -4.80 0.95 -17.62
C ILE A 213 -5.98 1.09 -16.64
N TYR A 214 -5.82 0.68 -15.38
CA TYR A 214 -6.99 0.34 -14.55
C TYR A 214 -7.37 1.27 -13.38
N PRO A 215 -6.48 2.03 -12.74
CA PRO A 215 -6.91 2.76 -11.56
C PRO A 215 -7.93 3.83 -11.94
N LYS A 216 -8.96 3.95 -11.11
CA LYS A 216 -9.78 5.17 -11.07
C LYS A 216 -8.80 6.34 -10.87
N VAL A 217 -8.73 7.22 -11.86
CA VAL A 217 -8.02 8.48 -11.72
C VAL A 217 -8.98 9.43 -11.04
N GLU A 218 -8.56 10.03 -9.92
CA GLU A 218 -9.34 11.11 -9.34
C GLU A 218 -9.38 12.28 -10.33
N GLU A 219 -10.58 12.71 -10.71
CA GLU A 219 -10.76 13.79 -11.69
C GLU A 219 -10.23 15.13 -11.17
N ASP A 220 -10.44 15.37 -9.87
CA ASP A 220 -10.03 16.59 -9.19
C ASP A 220 -8.54 16.57 -8.86
N PRO A 221 -7.74 17.53 -9.36
CA PRO A 221 -6.31 17.55 -9.08
C PRO A 221 -6.01 17.92 -7.63
N TYR A 222 -4.87 17.45 -7.15
CA TYR A 222 -4.30 17.86 -5.89
C TYR A 222 -3.47 19.13 -6.09
N ILE A 223 -3.76 20.14 -5.27
CA ILE A 223 -3.21 21.50 -5.42
C ILE A 223 -2.53 21.96 -4.13
N PHE A 224 -1.45 22.71 -4.27
CA PHE A 224 -0.71 23.30 -3.14
C PHE A 224 -1.34 24.63 -2.68
N GLU A 225 -1.82 25.42 -3.62
CA GLU A 225 -2.37 26.75 -3.38
C GLU A 225 -3.88 26.74 -3.57
N GLY A 226 -4.60 27.44 -2.70
CA GLY A 226 -6.05 27.59 -2.77
C GLY A 226 -6.61 28.25 -1.50
N GLU A 227 -7.51 29.21 -1.66
CA GLU A 227 -8.10 29.93 -0.53
C GLU A 227 -8.98 29.01 0.32
N ASN A 228 -9.66 28.04 -0.31
CA ASN A 228 -10.53 27.11 0.39
C ASN A 228 -9.72 26.02 1.11
N VAL A 229 -9.49 26.20 2.41
CA VAL A 229 -8.85 25.20 3.30
C VAL A 229 -9.65 23.89 3.37
N TYR A 230 -10.96 23.93 3.10
CA TYR A 230 -11.85 22.78 3.14
C TYR A 230 -11.87 21.97 1.84
N TYR A 231 -11.17 22.43 0.79
CA TYR A 231 -11.04 21.65 -0.44
C TYR A 231 -10.31 20.34 -0.14
N ARG A 232 -10.98 19.20 -0.39
CA ARG A 232 -10.49 17.87 -0.01
C ARG A 232 -9.10 17.56 -0.55
N ASN A 233 -8.78 17.99 -1.77
CA ASN A 233 -7.52 17.68 -2.45
C ASN A 233 -6.46 18.78 -2.26
N LYS A 234 -6.70 19.72 -1.33
CA LYS A 234 -5.69 20.69 -0.91
C LYS A 234 -4.58 19.98 -0.14
N ILE A 235 -3.35 20.15 -0.61
CA ILE A 235 -2.15 19.67 0.06
C ILE A 235 -1.85 20.60 1.22
N LEU A 236 -1.94 20.06 2.44
CA LEU A 236 -1.71 20.78 3.69
C LEU A 236 -0.22 20.82 4.06
N ASP A 237 0.50 19.75 3.74
CA ASP A 237 1.94 19.59 3.96
C ASP A 237 2.49 18.56 2.98
N TRP A 238 3.79 18.63 2.66
CA TRP A 238 4.43 17.69 1.75
C TRP A 238 5.95 17.61 1.91
N TRP A 239 6.49 16.45 1.55
CA TRP A 239 7.93 16.27 1.39
C TRP A 239 8.23 15.12 0.45
N ILE A 240 9.36 15.21 -0.25
CA ILE A 240 9.86 14.14 -1.11
C ILE A 240 10.85 13.30 -0.32
N SER A 241 10.63 11.98 -0.27
CA SER A 241 11.60 11.05 0.29
C SER A 241 12.87 11.06 -0.55
N GLY A 242 14.02 11.10 0.13
CA GLY A 242 15.32 10.98 -0.52
C GLY A 242 15.52 9.62 -1.19
N ILE A 243 16.50 9.59 -2.09
CA ILE A 243 16.90 8.36 -2.80
C ILE A 243 17.47 7.34 -1.81
N ASP A 244 16.96 6.11 -1.86
CA ASP A 244 17.49 5.00 -1.07
C ASP A 244 18.73 4.38 -1.73
N LYS A 245 19.90 4.78 -1.25
CA LYS A 245 21.21 4.27 -1.70
C LYS A 245 21.39 2.76 -1.49
N PHE A 246 20.70 2.14 -0.53
CA PHE A 246 20.81 0.69 -0.32
C PHE A 246 20.11 -0.09 -1.44
N SER A 247 18.95 0.39 -1.88
CA SER A 247 18.21 -0.19 -3.01
C SER A 247 18.97 -0.12 -4.34
N PHE A 248 19.94 0.80 -4.50
CA PHE A 248 20.71 0.95 -5.73
C PHE A 248 21.41 -0.33 -6.16
N LYS A 249 21.97 -1.10 -5.21
CA LYS A 249 22.67 -2.35 -5.51
C LYS A 249 21.78 -3.30 -6.34
N GLY A 250 20.49 -3.36 -6.00
CA GLY A 250 19.51 -4.17 -6.70
C GLY A 250 18.94 -3.54 -7.99
N ILE A 251 19.00 -2.22 -8.12
CA ILE A 251 18.49 -1.48 -9.30
C ILE A 251 19.51 -1.45 -10.44
N LYS A 252 20.81 -1.36 -10.12
CA LYS A 252 21.91 -1.37 -11.09
C LYS A 252 21.97 -2.63 -11.95
N GLY A 253 21.40 -3.74 -11.46
CA GLY A 253 21.41 -5.03 -12.15
C GLY A 253 22.18 -6.10 -11.36
N GLY A 254 22.88 -6.95 -12.10
CA GLY A 254 23.72 -8.02 -11.55
C GLY A 254 23.42 -9.40 -12.13
N HIS A 255 23.97 -10.42 -11.50
CA HIS A 255 23.77 -11.82 -11.85
C HIS A 255 22.68 -12.49 -11.00
N ARG A 256 21.87 -13.34 -11.64
CA ARG A 256 21.03 -14.33 -10.96
C ARG A 256 21.42 -15.73 -11.39
N PHE A 257 21.58 -16.59 -10.41
CA PHE A 257 21.91 -17.98 -10.62
C PHE A 257 20.72 -18.87 -10.26
N GLY A 258 20.44 -19.81 -11.16
CA GLY A 258 19.50 -20.91 -10.96
C GLY A 258 20.17 -22.24 -11.27
N TYR A 259 19.49 -23.33 -10.99
CA TYR A 259 19.99 -24.66 -11.28
C TYR A 259 18.84 -25.52 -11.80
N ASP A 260 18.96 -25.99 -13.04
CA ASP A 260 18.03 -26.96 -13.59
C ASP A 260 18.47 -28.36 -13.16
N PHE A 261 17.75 -28.94 -12.22
CA PHE A 261 18.03 -30.28 -11.69
C PHE A 261 17.85 -31.40 -12.72
N ASN A 262 17.02 -31.20 -13.76
CA ASN A 262 16.78 -32.21 -14.78
C ASN A 262 17.97 -32.30 -15.75
N THR A 263 18.42 -31.15 -16.24
CA THR A 263 19.56 -31.07 -17.18
C THR A 263 20.91 -30.98 -16.46
N LYS A 264 20.91 -30.79 -15.14
CA LYS A 264 22.10 -30.56 -14.30
C LYS A 264 22.91 -29.34 -14.73
N THR A 265 22.23 -28.33 -15.27
CA THR A 265 22.88 -27.12 -15.79
C THR A 265 22.74 -25.94 -14.83
N LEU A 266 23.83 -25.19 -14.66
CA LEU A 266 23.80 -23.90 -13.97
C LEU A 266 23.23 -22.85 -14.91
N LEU A 267 22.16 -22.19 -14.49
CA LEU A 267 21.60 -21.04 -15.19
C LEU A 267 22.28 -19.77 -14.65
N ASN A 268 22.76 -18.91 -15.56
CA ASN A 268 23.30 -17.60 -15.22
C ASN A 268 22.64 -16.54 -16.11
N GLN A 269 21.85 -15.67 -15.49
CA GLN A 269 21.20 -14.55 -16.16
C GLN A 269 21.81 -13.23 -15.70
N VAL A 270 22.10 -12.36 -16.66
CA VAL A 270 22.72 -11.05 -16.45
C VAL A 270 21.69 -9.97 -16.72
N TYR A 271 21.49 -9.08 -15.75
CA TYR A 271 20.52 -8.01 -15.84
C TYR A 271 21.20 -6.66 -15.72
N GLY A 272 20.70 -5.69 -16.50
CA GLY A 272 21.13 -4.30 -16.45
C GLY A 272 19.99 -3.36 -16.11
N TYR A 273 20.34 -2.14 -15.73
CA TYR A 273 19.36 -1.09 -15.44
C TYR A 273 18.60 -0.69 -16.70
N SER A 274 19.30 -0.40 -17.80
CA SER A 274 18.72 0.03 -19.07
C SER A 274 17.75 -1.02 -19.64
N THR A 275 18.15 -2.29 -19.69
CA THR A 275 17.28 -3.38 -20.15
C THR A 275 16.06 -3.59 -19.28
N SER A 276 16.14 -3.27 -17.99
CA SER A 276 15.00 -3.35 -17.07
C SER A 276 14.02 -2.20 -17.28
N VAL A 277 14.52 -0.99 -17.50
CA VAL A 277 13.71 0.19 -17.83
C VAL A 277 12.93 -0.05 -19.14
N GLU A 278 13.57 -0.61 -20.16
CA GLU A 278 12.94 -0.90 -21.45
C GLU A 278 11.81 -1.94 -21.37
N LYS A 279 11.87 -2.86 -20.39
CA LYS A 279 10.84 -3.88 -20.20
C LYS A 279 9.65 -3.39 -19.36
N SER A 280 9.81 -2.31 -18.59
CA SER A 280 8.79 -1.81 -17.66
C SER A 280 7.89 -0.73 -18.27
N MET A 281 6.60 -0.68 -17.91
CA MET A 281 5.77 0.51 -18.18
C MET A 281 6.03 1.56 -17.08
N LEU A 282 6.33 2.78 -17.51
CA LEU A 282 6.51 3.91 -16.61
C LEU A 282 5.39 4.94 -16.80
N MET A 283 5.12 5.72 -15.74
CA MET A 283 4.22 6.89 -15.75
C MET A 283 4.85 8.12 -16.44
N GLY A 284 5.82 7.91 -17.34
CA GLY A 284 6.59 8.96 -18.00
C GLY A 284 7.51 8.43 -19.09
N ARG A 285 8.28 9.33 -19.72
CA ARG A 285 9.12 9.04 -20.89
C ARG A 285 10.56 8.69 -20.53
N PHE A 286 11.08 9.25 -19.44
CA PHE A 286 12.47 9.10 -19.04
C PHE A 286 12.56 8.51 -17.64
N SER A 287 13.51 7.60 -17.46
CA SER A 287 13.79 6.99 -16.17
C SER A 287 14.28 8.00 -15.12
N LEU A 288 14.26 7.61 -13.85
CA LEU A 288 14.71 8.44 -12.72
C LEU A 288 16.24 8.67 -12.73
N TYR A 289 16.99 7.75 -13.34
CA TYR A 289 18.45 7.77 -13.36
C TYR A 289 19.01 7.72 -14.78
N THR A 290 20.23 8.20 -14.92
CA THR A 290 21.08 7.85 -16.07
C THR A 290 21.33 6.34 -16.08
N ASP A 291 21.93 5.81 -17.15
CA ASP A 291 22.32 4.41 -17.12
C ASP A 291 23.34 4.16 -15.99
N ILE A 292 22.90 3.46 -14.97
CA ILE A 292 23.67 3.06 -13.79
C ILE A 292 23.98 1.56 -13.81
N THR A 293 23.89 0.91 -14.98
CA THR A 293 24.11 -0.52 -15.12
C THR A 293 25.48 -0.92 -14.57
N ASP A 294 25.48 -1.89 -13.66
CA ASP A 294 26.68 -2.48 -13.10
C ASP A 294 26.43 -3.97 -12.85
N TYR A 295 26.92 -4.81 -13.77
CA TYR A 295 26.74 -6.26 -13.69
C TYR A 295 27.47 -6.89 -12.49
N ARG A 296 28.43 -6.18 -11.87
CA ARG A 296 29.16 -6.64 -10.70
C ARG A 296 28.50 -6.21 -9.39
N SER A 297 27.43 -5.42 -9.46
CA SER A 297 26.80 -4.86 -8.27
C SER A 297 26.23 -5.95 -7.35
N ASN A 298 25.75 -7.07 -7.91
CA ASN A 298 24.96 -8.03 -7.16
C ASN A 298 25.01 -9.44 -7.76
N PHE A 299 25.21 -10.45 -6.91
CA PHE A 299 25.21 -11.86 -7.27
C PHE A 299 24.26 -12.58 -6.32
N ILE A 300 23.16 -13.14 -6.83
CA ILE A 300 22.14 -13.82 -6.01
C ILE A 300 21.83 -15.19 -6.59
N ILE A 301 21.74 -16.20 -5.71
CA ILE A 301 21.33 -17.57 -6.04
C ILE A 301 19.85 -17.71 -5.65
N GLU A 302 18.97 -17.96 -6.61
CA GLU A 302 17.51 -18.07 -6.38
C GLU A 302 17.04 -19.54 -6.36
N GLY A 303 17.82 -20.46 -6.95
CA GLY A 303 17.49 -21.90 -6.98
C GLY A 303 16.41 -22.30 -8.00
N GLU A 304 16.04 -21.42 -8.92
CA GLU A 304 15.06 -21.72 -9.98
C GLU A 304 15.65 -22.59 -11.08
N SER A 305 14.80 -23.43 -11.68
CA SER A 305 15.16 -24.34 -12.77
C SER A 305 14.93 -23.77 -14.17
N THR A 306 14.33 -22.58 -14.30
CA THR A 306 14.05 -21.96 -15.61
C THR A 306 14.54 -20.51 -15.65
N THR A 307 14.95 -20.07 -16.85
CA THR A 307 15.35 -18.68 -17.09
C THR A 307 14.18 -17.72 -16.96
N GLU A 308 12.97 -18.14 -17.35
CA GLU A 308 11.76 -17.35 -17.20
C GLU A 308 11.42 -17.04 -15.73
N SER A 309 11.54 -18.04 -14.84
CA SER A 309 11.34 -17.79 -13.40
C SER A 309 12.38 -16.84 -12.83
N LEU A 310 13.65 -16.97 -13.23
CA LEU A 310 14.72 -16.04 -12.83
C LEU A 310 14.42 -14.61 -13.29
N ASP A 311 13.99 -14.44 -14.54
CA ASP A 311 13.58 -13.15 -15.10
C ASP A 311 12.45 -12.53 -14.25
N ASN A 312 11.46 -13.34 -13.87
CA ASN A 312 10.30 -12.87 -13.11
C ASN A 312 10.69 -12.40 -11.73
N ILE A 313 11.48 -13.21 -11.01
CA ILE A 313 11.95 -12.88 -9.68
C ILE A 313 12.81 -11.62 -9.71
N PHE A 314 13.73 -11.51 -10.68
CA PHE A 314 14.57 -10.34 -10.84
C PHE A 314 13.74 -9.08 -11.08
N HIS A 315 12.89 -9.08 -12.11
CA HIS A 315 12.13 -7.89 -12.51
C HIS A 315 11.06 -7.54 -11.47
N SER A 316 10.43 -8.51 -10.79
CA SER A 316 9.51 -8.25 -9.67
C SER A 316 10.20 -7.48 -8.54
N GLY A 317 11.39 -7.94 -8.13
CA GLY A 317 12.18 -7.26 -7.10
C GLY A 317 12.75 -5.92 -7.56
N TRP A 318 13.17 -5.82 -8.82
CA TRP A 318 13.68 -4.58 -9.42
C TRP A 318 12.60 -3.51 -9.47
N LEU A 319 11.40 -3.84 -9.96
CA LEU A 319 10.26 -2.91 -10.04
C LEU A 319 9.88 -2.39 -8.66
N LYS A 320 9.74 -3.28 -7.66
CA LYS A 320 9.40 -2.85 -6.29
C LYS A 320 10.43 -1.86 -5.74
N ARG A 321 11.73 -2.12 -5.90
CA ARG A 321 12.80 -1.20 -5.44
C ARG A 321 12.84 0.10 -6.23
N TYR A 322 12.72 0.02 -7.55
CA TYR A 322 12.79 1.18 -8.44
C TYR A 322 11.63 2.16 -8.20
N ASN A 323 10.41 1.64 -8.04
CA ASN A 323 9.24 2.47 -7.78
C ASN A 323 9.30 3.17 -6.41
N MET A 324 10.03 2.62 -5.43
CA MET A 324 10.22 3.22 -4.10
C MET A 324 11.27 4.33 -4.07
N GLN A 325 11.98 4.59 -5.17
CA GLN A 325 13.07 5.55 -5.20
C GLN A 325 12.64 7.02 -5.15
N GLN A 326 11.45 7.31 -5.69
CA GLN A 326 10.87 8.63 -5.65
C GLN A 326 9.46 8.54 -5.08
N ALA A 327 9.38 8.73 -3.76
CA ALA A 327 8.13 8.79 -3.04
C ALA A 327 7.83 10.23 -2.63
N LEU A 328 6.67 10.75 -2.99
CA LEU A 328 6.15 12.01 -2.51
C LEU A 328 5.18 11.72 -1.36
N ASN A 329 5.39 12.36 -0.22
CA ASN A 329 4.48 12.31 0.91
C ASN A 329 3.67 13.60 0.89
N ILE A 330 2.35 13.49 0.95
CA ILE A 330 1.46 14.65 1.13
C ILE A 330 0.50 14.39 2.28
N ILE A 331 0.15 15.44 3.00
CA ILE A 331 -0.92 15.44 4.01
C ILE A 331 -2.10 16.20 3.43
N VAL A 332 -3.27 15.59 3.47
CA VAL A 332 -4.53 16.15 2.97
C VAL A 332 -5.63 15.96 4.02
N ARG A 333 -6.73 16.71 3.87
CA ARG A 333 -7.97 16.43 4.61
C ARG A 333 -8.42 15.02 4.29
N GLY A 334 -8.89 14.26 5.27
CA GLY A 334 -9.35 12.90 5.05
C GLY A 334 -10.57 12.85 4.14
N TYR A 335 -10.60 11.87 3.23
CA TYR A 335 -11.72 11.58 2.34
C TYR A 335 -11.81 10.06 2.17
N GLU A 336 -12.98 9.51 2.44
CA GLU A 336 -13.21 8.06 2.50
C GLU A 336 -13.04 7.38 1.14
N ASP A 337 -13.27 8.07 0.03
CA ASP A 337 -13.15 7.47 -1.32
C ASP A 337 -11.72 7.21 -1.79
N ARG A 338 -10.71 7.66 -1.04
CA ARG A 338 -9.31 7.39 -1.35
C ARG A 338 -8.90 6.03 -0.78
N TYR A 339 -8.15 5.28 -1.57
CA TYR A 339 -7.66 3.96 -1.20
C TYR A 339 -6.28 3.70 -1.82
N ALA A 340 -5.50 2.81 -1.20
CA ALA A 340 -4.22 2.39 -1.76
C ALA A 340 -4.40 1.66 -3.10
N GLY A 341 -3.58 1.99 -4.11
CA GLY A 341 -3.70 1.50 -5.49
C GLY A 341 -4.48 2.41 -6.44
N MET A 342 -5.02 3.54 -5.96
CA MET A 342 -5.65 4.57 -6.78
C MET A 342 -4.61 5.50 -7.43
N GLN A 343 -4.94 6.11 -8.59
CA GLN A 343 -4.11 7.15 -9.21
C GLN A 343 -4.70 8.55 -8.98
N ILE A 344 -3.82 9.52 -8.80
CA ILE A 344 -4.20 10.93 -8.62
C ILE A 344 -3.35 11.84 -9.50
N GLY A 345 -3.91 12.98 -9.92
CA GLY A 345 -3.18 14.05 -10.58
C GLY A 345 -2.69 15.08 -9.58
N ILE A 346 -1.41 15.47 -9.66
CA ILE A 346 -0.88 16.59 -8.87
C ILE A 346 -0.54 17.76 -9.79
N GLU A 347 -1.09 18.92 -9.44
CA GLU A 347 -0.75 20.19 -10.04
C GLU A 347 0.31 20.90 -9.19
N TRP A 348 1.52 20.90 -9.72
CA TRP A 348 2.62 21.68 -9.15
C TRP A 348 2.49 23.13 -9.62
N THR A 349 2.18 24.04 -8.70
CA THR A 349 2.22 25.48 -8.98
C THR A 349 3.69 25.88 -9.13
N SER A 350 4.07 26.33 -10.33
CA SER A 350 5.38 26.91 -10.57
C SER A 350 5.16 28.39 -10.83
N SER A 351 5.28 29.22 -9.81
CA SER A 351 5.25 30.68 -9.96
C SER A 351 6.47 31.18 -10.76
N ASP A 352 7.57 30.44 -10.77
CA ASP A 352 8.77 30.76 -11.54
C ASP A 352 8.97 29.80 -12.73
N ARG A 353 9.07 30.35 -13.95
CA ARG A 353 9.42 29.58 -15.17
C ARG A 353 10.81 28.93 -15.10
N ARG A 354 11.70 29.43 -14.22
CA ARG A 354 13.07 28.91 -14.03
C ARG A 354 13.12 27.67 -13.13
N GLN A 355 12.05 27.35 -12.39
CA GLN A 355 11.98 26.13 -11.58
C GLN A 355 11.54 24.93 -12.44
N MET A 356 12.42 24.49 -13.34
CA MET A 356 12.21 23.28 -14.17
C MET A 356 11.87 22.02 -13.35
N PHE A 357 12.29 21.98 -12.08
CA PHE A 357 12.02 20.87 -11.17
C PHE A 357 10.51 20.63 -10.94
N ASN A 358 9.67 21.67 -10.95
CA ASN A 358 8.24 21.52 -10.70
C ASN A 358 7.50 20.92 -11.90
N LYS A 359 7.98 21.19 -13.12
CA LYS A 359 7.39 20.61 -14.35
C LYS A 359 7.60 19.10 -14.44
N THR A 360 8.76 18.60 -14.02
CA THR A 360 9.06 17.16 -14.07
C THR A 360 8.22 16.37 -13.06
N LEU A 361 7.74 17.02 -11.99
CA LEU A 361 6.89 16.41 -10.96
C LEU A 361 5.39 16.42 -11.31
N LYS A 362 4.95 17.25 -12.28
CA LYS A 362 3.57 17.23 -12.78
C LYS A 362 3.18 15.89 -13.41
N GLY A 363 1.95 15.45 -13.18
CA GLY A 363 1.35 14.28 -13.83
C GLY A 363 0.61 13.37 -12.86
N LYS A 364 0.40 12.13 -13.31
CA LYS A 364 -0.22 11.05 -12.55
C LYS A 364 0.76 10.51 -11.50
N TRP A 365 0.22 10.17 -10.34
CA TRP A 365 0.92 9.53 -9.23
C TRP A 365 0.10 8.35 -8.73
N LEU A 366 0.76 7.26 -8.37
CA LEU A 366 0.11 6.10 -7.75
C LEU A 366 0.11 6.25 -6.23
N ILE A 367 -1.04 6.14 -5.59
CA ILE A 367 -1.12 6.05 -4.12
C ILE A 367 -0.61 4.67 -3.70
N LYS A 368 0.61 4.62 -3.14
CA LYS A 368 1.16 3.40 -2.55
C LYS A 368 0.49 3.10 -1.22
N SER A 369 0.44 4.09 -0.34
CA SER A 369 -0.10 3.90 1.00
C SER A 369 -0.84 5.13 1.49
N ILE A 370 -1.85 4.88 2.33
CA ILE A 370 -2.62 5.92 3.01
C ILE A 370 -2.54 5.64 4.51
N THR A 371 -2.09 6.62 5.28
CA THR A 371 -2.29 6.62 6.73
C THR A 371 -3.49 7.48 7.06
N HIS A 372 -4.57 6.84 7.51
CA HIS A 372 -5.77 7.51 7.99
C HIS A 372 -5.55 7.86 9.46
N SER A 373 -5.64 9.14 9.81
CA SER A 373 -5.42 9.62 11.17
C SER A 373 -6.64 10.37 11.67
N PHE A 374 -7.13 9.97 12.84
CA PHE A 374 -8.32 10.52 13.48
C PHE A 374 -7.92 11.14 14.82
N ASN A 375 -8.23 12.42 14.99
CA ASN A 375 -7.92 13.16 16.21
C ASN A 375 -8.97 14.27 16.40
N ALA A 376 -9.92 14.05 17.31
CA ALA A 376 -11.01 14.97 17.57
C ALA A 376 -10.56 16.35 18.11
N ARG A 377 -9.33 16.47 18.62
CA ARG A 377 -8.78 17.71 19.16
C ARG A 377 -8.16 18.62 18.10
N ASN A 378 -7.93 18.09 16.88
CA ASN A 378 -7.37 18.88 15.78
C ASN A 378 -8.45 19.65 15.02
N ASN A 379 -8.09 20.82 14.47
CA ASN A 379 -8.97 21.59 13.58
C ASN A 379 -9.50 20.80 12.36
N ILE A 380 -8.76 19.76 11.96
CA ILE A 380 -9.17 18.82 10.91
C ILE A 380 -9.15 17.44 11.58
N PRO A 381 -10.30 16.93 12.05
CA PRO A 381 -10.36 15.71 12.85
C PRO A 381 -9.92 14.46 12.10
N TYR A 382 -10.13 14.42 10.79
CA TYR A 382 -9.73 13.32 9.92
C TYR A 382 -8.72 13.80 8.88
N ARG A 383 -7.50 13.28 8.94
CA ARG A 383 -6.41 13.57 8.00
C ARG A 383 -5.94 12.30 7.32
N GLN A 384 -5.43 12.45 6.12
CA GLN A 384 -4.76 11.37 5.41
C GLN A 384 -3.35 11.80 5.03
N ARG A 385 -2.38 10.95 5.33
CA ARG A 385 -1.05 11.03 4.73
C ARG A 385 -0.99 10.07 3.56
N LEU A 386 -0.80 10.58 2.36
CA LEU A 386 -0.63 9.78 1.15
C LEU A 386 0.85 9.64 0.83
N VAL A 387 1.30 8.41 0.57
CA VAL A 387 2.62 8.15 -0.01
C VAL A 387 2.41 7.78 -1.46
N LEU A 388 3.01 8.58 -2.32
CA LEU A 388 2.74 8.59 -3.75
C LEU A 388 4.00 8.18 -4.51
N LEU A 389 3.85 7.33 -5.51
CA LEU A 389 4.95 6.87 -6.34
C LEU A 389 4.89 7.50 -7.72
N LYS A 390 6.07 7.89 -8.19
CA LYS A 390 6.34 8.27 -9.57
C LYS A 390 7.64 7.65 -10.01
N ASN A 391 7.64 7.01 -11.17
CA ASN A 391 8.75 6.17 -11.62
C ASN A 391 9.40 6.64 -12.92
N ALA A 392 8.95 7.77 -13.46
CA ALA A 392 9.54 8.43 -14.62
C ALA A 392 9.16 9.91 -14.69
N TYR A 393 9.95 10.65 -15.47
CA TYR A 393 9.67 12.03 -15.83
C TYR A 393 8.92 12.12 -17.17
N ASN A 394 7.92 12.98 -17.23
CA ASN A 394 7.13 13.20 -18.45
C ASN A 394 7.91 14.01 -19.48
N ASP A 395 8.38 15.19 -19.08
CA ASP A 395 9.06 16.15 -19.94
C ASP A 395 10.38 16.56 -19.29
N ILE A 396 11.48 15.97 -19.77
CA ILE A 396 12.84 16.37 -19.39
C ILE A 396 13.75 16.28 -20.62
N ASP A 397 14.51 17.35 -20.90
CA ASP A 397 15.42 17.42 -22.05
C ASP A 397 16.82 16.83 -21.76
N HIS A 398 16.91 15.97 -20.74
CA HIS A 398 18.19 15.43 -20.29
C HIS A 398 18.59 14.22 -21.16
N LYS A 399 19.54 14.43 -22.08
CA LYS A 399 19.98 13.42 -23.06
C LYS A 399 20.55 12.12 -22.45
N THR A 400 20.95 12.15 -21.18
CA THR A 400 21.61 11.00 -20.52
C THR A 400 20.67 10.07 -19.77
N LEU A 401 19.39 10.42 -19.63
CA LEU A 401 18.40 9.54 -19.00
C LEU A 401 17.97 8.43 -19.96
N VAL A 402 17.69 7.25 -19.42
CA VAL A 402 17.24 6.11 -20.22
C VAL A 402 15.80 6.38 -20.66
N LYS A 403 15.54 6.27 -21.96
CA LYS A 403 14.19 6.41 -22.53
C LYS A 403 13.39 5.14 -22.30
N ALA A 404 12.20 5.27 -21.75
CA ALA A 404 11.26 4.18 -21.68
C ALA A 404 10.67 3.90 -23.07
N THR A 405 10.66 2.64 -23.47
CA THR A 405 10.03 2.19 -24.72
C THR A 405 8.51 2.06 -24.56
N ARG A 406 8.05 1.71 -23.36
CA ARG A 406 6.63 1.62 -22.98
C ARG A 406 6.26 2.79 -22.06
N LYS A 407 5.24 3.56 -22.44
CA LYS A 407 4.74 4.70 -21.64
C LYS A 407 3.24 4.59 -21.41
N ASN A 408 2.81 4.94 -20.20
CA ASN A 408 1.41 5.23 -19.94
C ASN A 408 1.14 6.71 -20.27
N ILE A 409 0.39 6.99 -21.34
CA ILE A 409 -0.05 8.36 -21.70
C ILE A 409 -1.43 8.57 -21.10
#